data_AF-A0AAV5QHQ9-F1
#
_entry.id   AF-A0AAV5QHQ9-F1
#
_cell.length_a   1.000
_cell.length_b   1.000
_cell.length_c   1.000
_cell.angle_alpha   90.00
_cell.angle_beta   90.00
_cell.angle_gamma   90.00
#
_symmetry.space_group_name_H-M   'P 1'
#
loop_
_entity.id
_entity.type
_entity.pdbx_description
1 polymer ?
#
loop_
_entity_poly.entity_id
_entity_poly.type
_entity_poly.pdbx_seq_one_letter_code
_entity_poly.pdbx_strand_id
1 'polypeptide(L)'
;MSLYYNLIFAILSAEIILFTIISLPLPSKLRAPLLNAISKPFQSVQVQVSIKSILIFILILFIDAFNKCYSIEQQLKEIPPGAPYVDRSEIQAKRFYAQRNLYLTGFTLFLTLITNRTYSLVGELIEVKKTVRGGALVDDKALVELKEELKAKNEEINSLKEKAKEFSEEYDKI
;
A
#
# COMPACT_ATOMS: atom_id res chain seq x y z
N MET A 1 2.24 -29.29 -11.53
CA MET A 1 1.21 -28.32 -11.12
C MET A 1 0.82 -27.50 -12.33
N SER A 2 -0.46 -27.17 -12.47
CA SER A 2 -0.94 -26.37 -13.61
C SER A 2 -0.41 -24.93 -13.56
N LEU A 3 -0.17 -24.33 -14.74
CA LEU A 3 0.46 -23.02 -14.91
C LEU A 3 -0.17 -21.91 -14.07
N TYR A 4 -1.50 -21.92 -13.92
CA TYR A 4 -2.22 -20.91 -13.15
C TYR A 4 -1.87 -20.92 -11.64
N TYR A 5 -1.66 -22.09 -11.02
CA TYR A 5 -1.25 -22.14 -9.62
C TYR A 5 0.19 -21.69 -9.41
N ASN A 6 1.07 -21.89 -10.39
CA ASN A 6 2.43 -21.34 -10.34
C ASN A 6 2.41 -19.80 -10.43
N LEU A 7 1.52 -19.24 -11.24
CA LEU A 7 1.33 -17.79 -11.33
C LEU A 7 0.81 -17.22 -10.00
N ILE A 8 -0.19 -17.85 -9.39
CA ILE A 8 -0.71 -17.47 -8.06
C ILE A 8 0.39 -17.55 -7.00
N PHE A 9 1.20 -18.61 -7.03
CA PHE A 9 2.34 -18.75 -6.12
C PHE A 9 3.38 -17.64 -6.30
N ALA A 10 3.65 -17.22 -7.54
CA ALA A 10 4.53 -16.09 -7.81
C ALA A 10 3.97 -14.76 -7.28
N ILE A 11 2.66 -14.52 -7.48
CA ILE A 11 1.96 -13.36 -6.89
C ILE A 11 2.07 -13.38 -5.38
N LEU A 12 1.73 -14.51 -4.74
CA LEU A 12 1.82 -14.69 -3.29
C LEU A 12 3.24 -14.40 -2.79
N SER A 13 4.26 -14.95 -3.45
CA SER A 13 5.66 -14.76 -3.07
C SER A 13 6.06 -13.28 -3.16
N ALA A 14 5.64 -12.58 -4.22
CA ALA A 14 5.87 -11.15 -4.37
C ALA A 14 5.15 -10.34 -3.28
N GLU A 15 3.90 -10.69 -2.97
CA GLU A 15 3.12 -10.06 -1.90
C GLU A 15 3.74 -10.27 -0.52
N ILE A 16 4.27 -11.47 -0.21
CA ILE A 16 4.96 -11.74 1.05
C ILE A 16 6.19 -10.85 1.19
N ILE A 17 6.99 -10.74 0.12
CA ILE A 17 8.19 -9.89 0.11
C ILE A 17 7.79 -8.42 0.32
N LEU A 18 6.80 -7.93 -0.44
CA LEU A 18 6.32 -6.57 -0.34
C LEU A 18 5.75 -6.26 1.06
N PHE A 19 4.90 -7.15 1.58
CA PHE A 19 4.32 -7.03 2.91
C PHE A 19 5.40 -7.05 3.99
N THR A 20 6.40 -7.92 3.88
CA THR A 20 7.53 -7.97 4.83
C THR A 20 8.32 -6.66 4.84
N ILE A 21 8.59 -6.08 3.66
CA ILE A 21 9.29 -4.80 3.54
C ILE A 21 8.47 -3.67 4.19
N ILE A 22 7.15 -3.64 4.00
CA ILE A 22 6.25 -2.62 4.57
C ILE A 22 6.03 -2.84 6.08
N SER A 23 5.95 -4.09 6.53
CA SER A 23 5.66 -4.47 7.91
C SER A 23 6.89 -4.34 8.82
N LEU A 24 8.10 -4.43 8.27
CA LEU A 24 9.32 -4.23 9.05
C LEU A 24 9.27 -2.86 9.75
N PRO A 25 9.64 -2.76 11.03
CA PRO A 25 9.79 -1.48 11.72
C PRO A 25 10.98 -0.71 11.13
N LEU A 26 10.75 -0.04 9.99
CA LEU A 26 11.79 0.72 9.30
C LEU A 26 12.20 1.93 10.15
N PRO A 27 13.52 2.16 10.33
CA PRO A 27 14.01 3.32 11.06
C PRO A 27 13.48 4.60 10.41
N SER A 28 13.07 5.55 11.26
CA SER A 28 12.27 6.72 10.86
C SER A 28 12.92 7.60 9.77
N LYS A 29 14.24 7.50 9.57
CA LYS A 29 14.99 8.20 8.52
C LYS A 29 14.85 7.57 7.13
N LEU A 30 14.69 6.24 7.05
CA LEU A 30 14.55 5.50 5.78
C LEU A 30 13.09 5.28 5.39
N ARG A 31 12.17 5.41 6.35
CA ARG A 31 10.74 5.16 6.15
C ARG A 31 10.11 6.08 5.10
N ALA A 32 10.44 7.37 5.10
CA ALA A 32 9.89 8.34 4.15
C ALA A 32 10.39 8.15 2.69
N PRO A 33 11.69 8.01 2.40
CA PRO A 33 12.15 7.80 1.02
C PRO A 33 11.75 6.43 0.47
N LEU A 34 11.77 5.37 1.29
CA LEU A 34 11.37 4.02 0.86
C LEU A 34 9.87 3.95 0.55
N LEU A 35 9.05 4.54 1.43
CA LEU A 35 7.60 4.60 1.21
C LEU A 35 7.27 5.57 0.10
N ASN A 36 7.95 6.70 -0.10
CA ASN A 36 7.72 7.55 -1.29
C ASN A 36 8.11 6.84 -2.60
N ALA A 37 9.19 6.05 -2.61
CA ALA A 37 9.62 5.29 -3.78
C ALA A 37 8.63 4.16 -4.12
N ILE A 38 8.11 3.46 -3.11
CA ILE A 38 7.09 2.42 -3.26
C ILE A 38 5.71 3.04 -3.52
N SER A 39 5.39 4.19 -2.93
CA SER A 39 4.08 4.83 -3.03
C SER A 39 3.86 5.58 -4.33
N LYS A 40 4.90 6.08 -5.01
CA LYS A 40 4.76 6.74 -6.32
C LYS A 40 3.99 5.88 -7.34
N PRO A 41 4.31 4.58 -7.55
CA PRO A 41 3.51 3.73 -8.42
C PRO A 41 2.13 3.40 -7.83
N PHE A 42 2.02 3.15 -6.51
CA PHE A 42 0.77 2.73 -5.86
C PHE A 42 -0.25 3.87 -5.63
N GLN A 43 0.16 5.13 -5.72
CA GLN A 43 -0.74 6.30 -5.69
C GLN A 43 -1.43 6.56 -7.03
N SER A 44 -0.93 5.97 -8.12
CA SER A 44 -1.62 6.09 -9.41
C SER A 44 -2.95 5.34 -9.37
N VAL A 45 -4.01 6.02 -9.81
CA VAL A 45 -5.37 5.43 -9.92
C VAL A 45 -5.32 4.15 -10.77
N GLN A 46 -4.48 4.13 -11.80
CA GLN A 46 -4.28 2.98 -12.70
C GLN A 46 -3.77 1.74 -11.94
N VAL A 47 -2.77 1.88 -11.08
CA VAL A 47 -2.23 0.76 -10.29
C VAL A 47 -3.23 0.27 -9.25
N GLN A 48 -3.98 1.17 -8.61
CA GLN A 48 -5.04 0.77 -7.68
C GLN A 48 -6.14 -0.02 -8.37
N VAL A 49 -6.51 0.37 -9.59
CA VAL A 49 -7.46 -0.38 -10.43
C VAL A 49 -6.87 -1.75 -10.77
N SER A 50 -5.60 -1.83 -11.20
CA SER A 50 -4.95 -3.11 -11.49
C SER A 50 -4.92 -4.05 -10.29
N ILE A 51 -4.60 -3.55 -9.09
CA ILE A 51 -4.59 -4.36 -7.86
C ILE A 51 -6.00 -4.87 -7.53
N LYS A 52 -7.04 -4.04 -7.67
CA LYS A 52 -8.43 -4.46 -7.49
C LYS A 52 -8.85 -5.51 -8.52
N SER A 53 -8.43 -5.37 -9.77
CA SER A 53 -8.68 -6.38 -10.81
C SER A 53 -7.99 -7.71 -10.50
N ILE A 54 -6.74 -7.68 -10.02
CA ILE A 54 -6.01 -8.88 -9.59
C ILE A 54 -6.72 -9.54 -8.40
N LEU A 55 -7.20 -8.75 -7.43
CA LEU A 55 -7.97 -9.27 -6.29
C LEU A 55 -9.24 -10.00 -6.73
N ILE A 56 -10.01 -9.42 -7.66
CA ILE A 56 -11.22 -10.06 -8.21
C ILE A 56 -10.85 -11.36 -8.93
N PHE A 57 -9.76 -11.37 -9.69
CA PHE A 57 -9.27 -12.57 -10.38
C PHE A 57 -8.89 -13.68 -9.40
N ILE A 58 -8.16 -13.36 -8.34
CA ILE A 58 -7.80 -14.31 -7.27
C ILE A 58 -9.07 -14.82 -6.56
N LEU A 59 -10.06 -13.96 -6.34
CA LEU A 59 -11.34 -14.33 -5.71
C LEU A 59 -12.12 -15.33 -6.57
N ILE A 60 -12.17 -15.14 -7.90
CA ILE A 60 -12.80 -16.10 -8.82
C ILE A 60 -12.06 -17.45 -8.75
N LEU A 61 -10.73 -17.44 -8.77
CA LEU A 61 -9.91 -18.65 -8.66
C LEU A 61 -10.05 -19.35 -7.30
N PHE A 62 -10.27 -18.58 -6.24
CA PHE A 62 -10.55 -19.12 -4.92
C PHE A 62 -11.90 -19.84 -4.90
N ILE A 63 -12.95 -19.23 -5.46
CA ILE A 63 -14.27 -19.86 -5.57
C ILE A 63 -14.21 -21.13 -6.43
N ASP A 64 -13.49 -21.10 -7.55
CA ASP A 64 -13.27 -22.29 -8.39
C ASP A 64 -12.56 -23.41 -7.61
N ALA A 65 -11.45 -23.08 -6.93
CA ALA A 65 -10.72 -24.03 -6.10
C ALA A 65 -11.59 -24.59 -4.95
N PHE A 66 -12.44 -23.75 -4.36
CA PHE A 66 -13.37 -24.13 -3.30
C PHE A 66 -14.43 -25.10 -3.81
N ASN A 67 -15.10 -24.77 -4.91
CA ASN A 67 -16.11 -25.62 -5.54
C ASN A 67 -15.52 -26.98 -5.94
N LYS A 68 -14.29 -26.99 -6.48
CA LYS A 68 -13.58 -28.22 -6.83
C LYS A 68 -13.23 -29.06 -5.61
N CYS A 69 -12.72 -28.44 -4.55
CA CYS A 69 -12.40 -29.14 -3.30
C CYS A 69 -13.66 -29.73 -2.67
N TYR A 70 -14.75 -28.96 -2.65
CA TYR A 70 -16.05 -29.39 -2.13
C TYR A 70 -16.64 -30.55 -2.95
N SER A 71 -16.60 -30.47 -4.28
CA SER A 71 -17.07 -31.54 -5.17
C SER A 71 -16.29 -32.83 -4.96
N ILE A 72 -14.95 -32.76 -4.83
CA ILE A 72 -14.12 -33.94 -4.54
C ILE A 72 -14.45 -34.52 -3.17
N GLU A 73 -14.64 -33.68 -2.14
CA GLU A 73 -15.03 -34.16 -0.81
C GLU A 73 -16.42 -34.82 -0.78
N GLN A 74 -17.37 -34.33 -1.57
CA GLN A 74 -18.67 -34.99 -1.74
C GLN A 74 -18.53 -36.35 -2.42
N GLN A 75 -17.76 -36.45 -3.51
CA GLN A 75 -17.48 -37.72 -4.18
C GLN A 75 -16.84 -38.76 -3.24
N LEU A 76 -16.00 -38.33 -2.29
CA LEU A 76 -15.46 -39.23 -1.26
C LEU A 76 -16.52 -39.77 -0.30
N LYS A 77 -17.50 -38.94 0.09
CA LYS A 77 -18.56 -39.32 1.04
C LYS A 77 -19.56 -40.31 0.44
N GLU A 78 -19.77 -40.24 -0.87
CA GLU A 78 -20.69 -41.10 -1.60
C GLU A 78 -20.12 -42.51 -1.87
N ILE A 79 -18.80 -42.71 -1.72
CA ILE A 79 -18.16 -44.02 -1.91
C ILE A 79 -18.41 -44.91 -0.67
N PRO A 80 -19.13 -46.04 -0.81
CA PRO A 80 -19.39 -46.93 0.31
C PRO A 80 -18.10 -47.54 0.90
N PRO A 81 -18.03 -47.78 2.22
CA PRO A 81 -16.98 -48.59 2.83
C PRO A 81 -16.95 -49.98 2.19
N GLY A 82 -15.90 -50.28 1.39
CA GLY A 82 -15.69 -51.61 0.79
C GLY A 82 -15.92 -51.74 -0.74
N ALA A 83 -16.19 -50.65 -1.46
CA ALA A 83 -16.34 -50.71 -2.92
C ALA A 83 -15.03 -51.17 -3.62
N PRO A 84 -15.02 -52.31 -4.36
CA PRO A 84 -13.81 -52.95 -4.87
C PRO A 84 -13.20 -52.30 -6.12
N TYR A 85 -13.85 -51.28 -6.69
CA TYR A 85 -13.47 -50.70 -7.99
C TYR A 85 -12.95 -49.25 -7.91
N VAL A 86 -12.92 -48.66 -6.72
CA VAL A 86 -12.47 -47.28 -6.55
C VAL A 86 -11.12 -47.28 -5.86
N ASP A 87 -10.09 -46.92 -6.62
CA ASP A 87 -8.74 -46.77 -6.12
C ASP A 87 -8.71 -45.60 -5.13
N ARG A 88 -9.00 -45.92 -3.85
CA ARG A 88 -9.10 -44.93 -2.76
C ARG A 88 -7.83 -44.11 -2.64
N SER A 89 -6.70 -44.63 -3.12
CA SER A 89 -5.41 -43.95 -3.17
C SER A 89 -5.42 -42.77 -4.16
N GLU A 90 -5.98 -42.94 -5.36
CA GLU A 90 -6.05 -41.90 -6.40
C GLU A 90 -6.97 -40.75 -5.97
N ILE A 91 -8.10 -41.09 -5.36
CA ILE A 91 -9.08 -40.11 -4.89
C ILE A 91 -8.54 -39.32 -3.68
N GLN A 92 -7.83 -39.97 -2.77
CA GLN A 92 -7.14 -39.27 -1.68
C GLN A 92 -6.07 -38.33 -2.23
N ALA A 93 -5.28 -38.74 -3.21
CA ALA A 93 -4.30 -37.86 -3.86
C ALA A 93 -4.98 -36.63 -4.48
N LYS A 94 -6.09 -36.79 -5.21
CA LYS A 94 -6.87 -35.68 -5.78
C LYS A 94 -7.37 -34.71 -4.71
N ARG A 95 -7.80 -35.21 -3.54
CA ARG A 95 -8.18 -34.38 -2.39
C ARG A 95 -7.02 -33.55 -1.88
N PHE A 96 -5.85 -34.15 -1.65
CA PHE A 96 -4.67 -33.41 -1.19
C PHE A 96 -4.27 -32.29 -2.16
N TYR A 97 -4.34 -32.55 -3.48
CA TYR A 97 -4.08 -31.52 -4.49
C TYR A 97 -5.11 -30.39 -4.44
N ALA A 98 -6.40 -30.70 -4.35
CA ALA A 98 -7.45 -29.69 -4.27
C ALA A 98 -7.34 -28.83 -3.00
N GLN A 99 -7.07 -29.46 -1.85
CA GLN A 99 -6.87 -28.76 -0.58
C GLN A 99 -5.66 -27.83 -0.62
N ARG A 100 -4.50 -28.30 -1.08
CA ARG A 100 -3.30 -27.45 -1.23
C ARG A 100 -3.60 -26.22 -2.09
N ASN A 101 -4.28 -26.43 -3.21
CA ASN A 101 -4.59 -25.36 -4.15
C ASN A 101 -5.58 -24.35 -3.57
N LEU A 102 -6.57 -24.82 -2.80
CA LEU A 102 -7.49 -23.97 -2.06
C LEU A 102 -6.77 -23.12 -1.00
N TYR A 103 -5.86 -23.72 -0.23
CA TYR A 103 -5.07 -22.96 0.75
C TYR A 103 -4.17 -21.94 0.06
N LEU A 104 -3.52 -22.31 -1.04
CA LEU A 104 -2.66 -21.40 -1.80
C LEU A 104 -3.44 -20.17 -2.29
N THR A 105 -4.60 -20.35 -2.92
CA THR A 105 -5.43 -19.24 -3.40
C THR A 105 -6.03 -18.44 -2.24
N GLY A 106 -6.44 -19.10 -1.16
CA GLY A 106 -6.97 -18.45 0.04
C GLY A 106 -5.95 -17.57 0.75
N PHE A 107 -4.72 -18.07 0.95
CA PHE A 107 -3.64 -17.27 1.54
C PHE A 107 -3.26 -16.09 0.67
N THR A 108 -3.24 -16.25 -0.65
CA THR A 108 -2.98 -15.14 -1.58
C THR A 108 -4.05 -14.07 -1.42
N LEU A 109 -5.33 -14.44 -1.47
CA LEU A 109 -6.43 -13.50 -1.30
C LEU A 109 -6.36 -12.75 0.03
N PHE A 110 -6.12 -13.46 1.12
CA PHE A 110 -5.99 -12.88 2.45
C PHE A 110 -4.82 -11.89 2.53
N LEU A 111 -3.67 -12.27 1.96
CA LEU A 111 -2.48 -11.44 1.96
C LEU A 111 -2.65 -10.19 1.09
N THR A 112 -3.29 -10.30 -0.09
CA THR A 112 -3.64 -9.15 -0.93
C THR A 112 -4.50 -8.15 -0.16
N LEU A 113 -5.52 -8.62 0.56
CA LEU A 113 -6.42 -7.78 1.36
C LEU A 113 -5.69 -7.07 2.50
N ILE A 114 -4.89 -7.80 3.27
CA ILE A 114 -4.11 -7.23 4.39
C ILE A 114 -3.10 -6.23 3.85
N THR A 115 -2.37 -6.56 2.80
CA THR A 115 -1.36 -5.67 2.21
C THR A 115 -1.99 -4.35 1.76
N ASN A 116 -3.17 -4.39 1.14
CA ASN A 116 -3.92 -3.19 0.75
C ASN A 116 -4.31 -2.35 1.99
N ARG A 117 -4.85 -2.98 3.03
CA ARG A 117 -5.23 -2.27 4.28
C ARG A 117 -4.02 -1.69 5.00
N THR A 118 -2.95 -2.45 5.15
CA THR A 118 -1.70 -2.02 5.79
C THR A 118 -1.08 -0.85 5.04
N TYR A 119 -1.14 -0.85 3.71
CA TYR A 119 -0.65 0.27 2.90
C TYR A 119 -1.39 1.59 3.20
N SER A 120 -2.73 1.57 3.24
CA SER A 120 -3.55 2.75 3.60
C SER A 120 -3.19 3.27 5.00
N LEU A 121 -3.14 2.36 5.98
CA LEU A 121 -2.83 2.69 7.36
C LEU A 121 -1.42 3.28 7.52
N VAL A 122 -0.44 2.76 6.78
CA VAL A 122 0.92 3.29 6.80
C VAL A 122 0.99 4.67 6.15
N GLY A 123 0.23 4.92 5.08
CA GLY A 123 0.10 6.24 4.47
C GLY A 123 -0.46 7.28 5.45
N GLU A 124 -1.59 6.96 6.08
CA GLU A 124 -2.23 7.80 7.10
C GLU A 124 -1.28 8.07 8.28
N LEU A 125 -0.56 7.04 8.75
CA LEU A 125 0.43 7.20 9.84
C LEU A 125 1.58 8.14 9.48
N ILE A 126 2.05 8.16 8.23
CA ILE A 126 3.11 9.09 7.80
C ILE A 126 2.56 10.51 7.76
N GLU A 127 1.36 10.70 7.20
CA GLU A 127 0.72 12.00 7.10
C GLU A 127 0.49 12.59 8.49
N VAL A 128 -0.16 11.83 9.39
CA VAL A 128 -0.38 12.23 10.79
C VAL A 128 0.95 12.50 11.50
N LYS A 129 1.99 11.68 11.29
CA LYS A 129 3.30 11.91 11.91
C LYS A 129 4.00 13.17 11.37
N LYS A 130 3.80 13.54 10.11
CA LYS A 130 4.27 14.82 9.56
C LYS A 130 3.55 15.98 10.23
N THR A 131 2.22 15.91 10.37
CA THR A 131 1.42 16.95 11.03
C THR A 131 1.75 17.11 12.52
N VAL A 132 2.03 16.01 13.23
CA VAL A 132 2.31 16.03 14.67
C VAL A 132 3.76 16.40 14.99
N ARG A 133 4.76 15.96 14.20
CA ARG A 133 6.16 16.39 14.39
C ARG A 133 6.44 17.79 13.84
N GLY A 134 5.74 18.19 12.78
CA GLY A 134 5.70 19.55 12.27
C GLY A 134 4.58 20.34 12.95
N GLY A 135 4.65 20.50 14.28
CA GLY A 135 3.76 21.42 14.98
C GLY A 135 3.73 22.74 14.21
N ALA A 136 2.56 23.09 13.65
CA ALA A 136 2.36 24.21 12.74
C ALA A 136 3.19 24.18 11.44
N LEU A 137 2.89 23.26 10.53
CA LEU A 137 3.08 23.53 9.11
C LEU A 137 1.83 24.23 8.58
N VAL A 138 1.85 25.54 8.74
CA VAL A 138 1.32 26.48 7.76
C VAL A 138 1.63 25.91 6.38
N ASP A 139 0.59 25.74 5.56
CA ASP A 139 0.63 25.24 4.20
C ASP A 139 1.93 25.69 3.50
N ASP A 140 2.69 24.75 2.93
CA ASP A 140 4.03 25.00 2.38
C ASP A 140 3.97 26.09 1.27
N LYS A 141 2.80 26.29 0.67
CA LYS A 141 2.50 27.43 -0.22
C LYS A 141 2.34 28.74 0.53
N ALA A 142 1.56 28.77 1.61
CA ALA A 142 1.38 29.95 2.45
C ALA A 142 2.68 30.36 3.14
N LEU A 143 3.60 29.43 3.47
CA LEU A 143 4.92 29.78 3.99
C LEU A 143 5.84 30.42 2.94
N VAL A 144 5.72 30.01 1.67
CA VAL A 144 6.48 30.61 0.58
C VAL A 144 5.94 32.01 0.28
N GLU A 145 4.62 32.15 0.16
CA GLU A 145 3.94 33.45 -0.05
C GLU A 145 4.23 34.42 1.10
N LEU A 146 4.12 33.98 2.36
CA LEU A 146 4.37 34.82 3.53
C LEU A 146 5.85 35.23 3.66
N LYS A 147 6.79 34.38 3.20
CA LYS A 147 8.22 34.72 3.14
C LYS A 147 8.53 35.74 2.06
N GLU A 148 7.88 35.65 0.91
CA GLU A 148 8.00 36.66 -0.15
C GLU A 148 7.41 38.00 0.30
N GLU A 149 6.24 37.98 0.95
CA GLU A 149 5.60 39.18 1.49
C GLU A 149 6.43 39.84 2.61
N LEU A 150 7.04 39.04 3.49
CA LEU A 150 7.96 39.55 4.52
C LEU A 150 9.22 40.19 3.93
N LYS A 151 9.76 39.64 2.83
CA LYS A 151 10.90 40.26 2.14
C LYS A 151 10.51 41.60 1.54
N ALA A 152 9.39 41.67 0.82
CA ALA A 152 8.90 42.91 0.22
C ALA A 152 8.65 43.99 1.28
N LYS A 153 7.98 43.65 2.39
CA LYS A 153 7.75 44.60 3.50
C LYS A 153 9.04 45.06 4.18
N ASN A 154 10.04 44.20 4.33
CA ASN A 154 11.33 44.59 4.92
C ASN A 154 12.12 45.54 4.00
N GLU A 155 12.08 45.32 2.69
CA GLU A 155 12.70 46.22 1.70
C GLU A 155 12.01 47.59 1.73
N GLU A 156 10.68 47.61 1.78
CA GLU A 156 9.90 48.84 1.90
C GLU A 156 10.20 49.60 3.20
N ILE A 157 10.22 48.91 4.35
CA ILE A 157 10.59 49.50 5.65
C ILE A 157 12.00 50.07 5.63
N ASN A 158 12.96 49.41 4.99
CA ASN A 158 14.31 49.93 4.89
C ASN A 158 14.37 51.19 4.03
N SER A 159 13.68 51.21 2.88
CA SER A 159 13.60 52.40 2.04
C SER A 159 12.93 53.58 2.74
N LEU A 160 11.89 53.33 3.55
CA LEU A 160 11.20 54.34 4.34
C LEU A 160 12.07 54.86 5.48
N LYS A 161 12.86 54.00 6.12
CA LYS A 161 13.84 54.43 7.14
C LYS A 161 14.95 55.29 6.54
N GLU A 162 15.40 54.97 5.34
CA GLU A 162 16.43 55.75 4.64
C GLU A 162 15.91 57.14 4.28
N LYS A 163 14.70 57.23 3.70
CA LYS A 163 14.02 58.52 3.43
C LYS A 163 13.75 59.32 4.70
N ALA A 164 13.35 58.67 5.79
CA ALA A 164 13.11 59.35 7.06
C ALA A 164 14.41 59.90 7.69
N LYS A 165 15.54 59.20 7.52
CA LYS A 165 16.87 59.70 7.92
C LYS A 165 17.29 60.89 7.08
N GLU A 166 17.15 60.80 5.76
CA GLU A 166 17.47 61.88 4.83
C GLU A 166 16.67 63.15 5.16
N PHE A 167 15.37 63.02 5.42
CA PHE A 167 14.54 64.15 5.88
C PHE A 167 14.93 64.70 7.25
N SER A 168 15.33 63.86 8.20
CA SER A 168 15.82 64.34 9.51
C SER A 168 17.13 65.13 9.36
N GLU A 169 18.05 64.64 8.54
CA GLU A 169 19.33 65.31 8.27
C GLU A 169 19.16 66.61 7.48
N GLU A 170 18.12 66.72 6.65
CA GLU A 170 17.76 67.95 5.97
C GLU A 170 17.11 68.97 6.93
N TYR A 171 16.28 68.52 7.86
CA TYR A 171 15.67 69.37 8.89
C TYR A 171 16.70 69.90 9.90
N ASP A 172 17.68 69.07 10.29
CA ASP A 172 18.77 69.47 11.20
C ASP A 172 19.76 70.47 10.57
N LYS A 173 19.71 70.66 9.24
CA LYS A 173 20.56 71.62 8.50
C LYS A 173 19.90 73.00 8.31
N ILE A 174 18.62 73.15 8.67
CA ILE A 174 17.87 74.42 8.62
C ILE A 174 17.90 75.07 10.01
#